data_AF-A0A1M7GVV3-F1
#
_entry.id   AF-A0A1M7GVV3-F1
#
_cell.length_a   1.000
_cell.length_b   1.000
_cell.length_c   1.000
_cell.angle_alpha   90.00
_cell.angle_beta   90.00
_cell.angle_gamma   90.00
#
_symmetry.space_group_name_H-M   'P 1'
#
loop_
_entity.id
_entity.type
_entity.pdbx_description
1 polymer ?
#
loop_
_entity_poly.entity_id
_entity_poly.type
_entity_poly.pdbx_seq_one_letter_code
_entity_poly.pdbx_strand_id
1 'polypeptide(L)'
;MLMRRILLISTILFLLAAPVLATGMLMDPASSAQFDEPSIAVEGHIVTVSGAQGKTLQVVSLTGRLVAEYEIDAPVQRLELNLSKGCYILKVGKVVRKVSIR
;
A
#
# COMPACT_ATOMS: atom_id res chain seq x y z
N MET A 1 35.24 -58.20 27.34
CA MET A 1 35.06 -56.73 27.52
C MET A 1 35.48 -55.88 26.32
N LEU A 2 36.39 -56.33 25.44
CA LEU A 2 36.91 -55.54 24.33
C LEU A 2 35.88 -55.27 23.21
N MET A 3 35.08 -56.26 22.80
CA MET A 3 34.04 -56.11 21.76
C MET A 3 32.90 -55.15 22.15
N ARG A 4 32.52 -55.08 23.43
CA ARG A 4 31.53 -54.11 23.94
C ARG A 4 32.05 -52.67 23.90
N ARG A 5 33.35 -52.46 24.12
CA ARG A 5 33.98 -51.12 24.04
C ARG A 5 34.10 -50.65 22.60
N ILE A 6 34.40 -51.55 21.66
CA ILE A 6 34.46 -51.23 20.23
C ILE A 6 33.05 -50.89 19.69
N LEU A 7 32.01 -51.62 20.12
CA LEU A 7 30.62 -51.31 19.78
C LEU A 7 30.20 -49.91 20.26
N LEU A 8 30.56 -49.54 21.50
CA LEU A 8 30.23 -48.25 22.08
C LEU A 8 30.95 -47.07 21.40
N ILE A 9 32.19 -47.28 20.97
CA ILE A 9 32.97 -46.26 20.23
C ILE A 9 32.38 -46.02 18.84
N SER A 10 31.95 -47.09 18.14
CA SER A 10 31.33 -46.97 16.83
C SER A 10 29.99 -46.24 16.86
N THR A 11 29.19 -46.43 17.92
CA THR A 11 27.90 -45.73 18.07
C THR A 11 28.04 -44.23 18.34
N ILE A 12 29.11 -43.80 19.03
CA ILE A 12 29.35 -42.38 19.32
C ILE A 12 29.83 -41.65 18.06
N LEU A 13 30.64 -42.31 17.22
CA LEU A 13 31.17 -41.72 15.99
C LEU A 13 30.06 -41.45 14.94
N PHE A 14 28.97 -42.22 14.96
CA PHE A 14 27.85 -42.05 14.03
C PHE A 14 26.94 -40.85 14.37
N LEU A 15 26.92 -40.40 15.63
CA LEU A 15 26.09 -39.27 16.06
C LEU A 15 26.64 -37.88 15.64
N LEU A 16 27.90 -37.79 15.23
CA LEU A 16 28.54 -36.53 14.82
C LEU A 16 28.37 -36.22 13.32
N ALA A 17 27.76 -37.11 12.54
CA ALA A 17 27.59 -36.98 11.09
C ALA A 17 26.22 -36.40 10.67
N ALA A 18 25.51 -35.71 11.57
CA ALA A 18 24.25 -35.06 11.21
C ALA A 18 24.54 -33.76 10.42
N PRO A 19 24.03 -33.60 9.19
CA PRO A 19 24.18 -32.35 8.45
C PRO A 19 23.40 -31.24 9.16
N VAL A 20 24.08 -30.16 9.53
CA VAL A 20 23.43 -28.94 10.00
C VAL A 20 22.70 -28.33 8.81
N LEU A 21 21.37 -28.45 8.79
CA LEU A 21 20.53 -27.71 7.85
C LEU A 21 20.55 -26.25 8.27
N ALA A 22 21.35 -25.44 7.58
CA ALA A 22 21.28 -23.98 7.67
C ALA A 22 19.98 -23.51 7.03
N THR A 23 18.93 -23.36 7.83
CA THR A 23 17.73 -22.62 7.41
C THR A 23 18.11 -21.14 7.31
N GLY A 24 18.30 -20.67 6.08
CA GLY A 24 18.43 -19.24 5.82
C GLY A 24 17.15 -18.55 6.27
N MET A 25 17.24 -17.70 7.30
CA MET A 25 16.17 -16.75 7.60
C MET A 25 16.06 -15.83 6.39
N LEU A 26 14.98 -15.97 5.63
CA LEU A 26 14.56 -14.92 4.72
C LEU A 26 14.19 -13.73 5.60
N MET A 27 15.13 -12.78 5.70
CA MET A 27 14.86 -11.47 6.21
C MET A 27 13.89 -10.83 5.24
N ASP A 28 12.59 -10.86 5.59
CA ASP A 28 11.55 -10.17 4.84
C ASP A 28 11.98 -8.69 4.78
N PRO A 29 12.32 -8.14 3.60
CA PRO A 29 12.74 -6.77 3.52
C PRO A 29 11.57 -5.93 4.03
N ALA A 30 11.85 -5.20 5.12
CA ALA A 30 11.02 -4.18 5.73
C ALA A 30 9.87 -3.74 4.81
N SER A 31 8.63 -4.02 5.25
CA SER A 31 7.39 -3.52 4.66
C SER A 31 7.64 -2.15 4.04
N SER A 32 7.89 -2.13 2.73
CA SER A 32 7.99 -0.89 1.98
C SER A 32 6.71 -0.17 2.30
N ALA A 33 6.79 1.04 2.89
CA ALA A 33 5.62 1.85 3.12
C ALA A 33 4.85 1.88 1.79
N GLN A 34 3.80 1.07 1.71
CA GLN A 34 2.96 0.97 0.53
C GLN A 34 2.18 2.27 0.59
N PHE A 35 2.75 3.31 -0.01
CA PHE A 35 2.04 4.54 -0.22
C PHE A 35 0.89 4.17 -1.14
N ASP A 36 -0.28 3.99 -0.55
CA ASP A 36 -1.50 3.71 -1.30
C ASP A 36 -1.60 4.75 -2.41
N GLU A 37 -1.69 4.26 -3.65
CA GLU A 37 -1.83 5.15 -4.78
C GLU A 37 -3.13 5.96 -4.61
N PRO A 38 -3.10 7.30 -4.78
CA PRO A 38 -4.29 8.11 -4.61
C PRO A 38 -5.43 7.60 -5.49
N SER A 39 -6.64 7.53 -4.97
CA SER A 39 -7.81 7.15 -5.76
C SER A 39 -8.96 8.12 -5.52
N ILE A 40 -9.79 8.28 -6.56
CA ILE A 40 -10.96 9.17 -6.55
C ILE A 40 -12.19 8.37 -6.97
N ALA A 41 -13.14 8.21 -6.05
CA ALA A 41 -14.47 7.66 -6.30
C ALA A 41 -15.52 8.79 -6.23
N VAL A 42 -16.52 8.74 -7.10
CA VAL A 42 -17.47 9.85 -7.29
C VAL A 42 -18.89 9.31 -7.33
N GLU A 43 -19.73 9.82 -6.43
CA GLU A 43 -21.13 9.45 -6.25
C GLU A 43 -21.98 10.73 -6.25
N GLY A 44 -22.46 11.12 -7.43
CA GLY A 44 -23.19 12.38 -7.57
C GLY A 44 -22.31 13.58 -7.25
N HIS A 45 -22.62 14.31 -6.17
CA HIS A 45 -21.83 15.46 -5.69
C HIS A 45 -20.80 15.07 -4.64
N ILE A 46 -20.78 13.81 -4.23
CA ILE A 46 -19.88 13.34 -3.18
C ILE A 46 -18.66 12.66 -3.80
N VAL A 47 -17.49 13.07 -3.34
CA VAL A 47 -16.20 12.54 -3.77
C VAL A 47 -15.50 11.90 -2.58
N THR A 48 -15.15 10.63 -2.72
CA THR A 48 -14.31 9.94 -1.76
C THR A 48 -12.90 9.89 -2.33
N VAL A 49 -11.95 10.46 -1.60
CA VAL A 49 -10.52 10.43 -1.91
C VAL A 49 -9.84 9.48 -0.92
N SER A 50 -9.01 8.57 -1.42
CA SER A 50 -8.24 7.62 -0.61
C SER A 50 -6.76 7.66 -0.98
N GLY A 51 -5.86 7.37 -0.03
CA GLY A 51 -4.40 7.31 -0.29
C GLY A 51 -3.78 8.68 -0.61
N ALA A 52 -4.45 9.77 -0.23
CA ALA A 52 -4.05 11.13 -0.58
C ALA A 52 -3.82 12.07 0.62
N GLN A 53 -3.65 11.52 1.82
CA GLN A 53 -3.37 12.32 3.02
C GLN A 53 -2.15 13.25 2.79
N GLY A 54 -2.28 14.51 3.22
CA GLY A 54 -1.29 15.56 3.03
C GLY A 54 -1.20 16.11 1.60
N LYS A 55 -2.12 15.73 0.71
CA LYS A 55 -2.24 16.29 -0.65
C LYS A 55 -3.50 17.14 -0.77
N THR A 56 -3.52 17.97 -1.79
CA THR A 56 -4.68 18.82 -2.13
C THR A 56 -5.44 18.21 -3.31
N LEU A 57 -6.75 18.05 -3.15
CA LEU A 57 -7.68 17.80 -4.24
C LEU A 57 -8.01 19.13 -4.92
N GLN A 58 -7.71 19.24 -6.20
CA GLN A 58 -8.06 20.38 -7.05
C GLN A 58 -9.28 20.03 -7.90
N VAL A 59 -10.27 20.92 -7.91
CA VAL A 59 -11.42 20.87 -8.79
C VAL A 59 -11.23 21.91 -9.89
N VAL A 60 -11.12 21.47 -11.12
CA VAL A 60 -10.86 22.33 -12.28
C VAL A 60 -12.02 22.21 -13.27
N SER A 61 -12.46 23.32 -13.83
CA SER A 61 -13.46 23.34 -14.90
C SER A 61 -12.89 22.74 -16.19
N LEU A 62 -13.76 22.38 -17.14
CA LEU A 62 -13.32 21.86 -18.44
C LEU A 62 -12.41 22.82 -19.23
N THR A 63 -12.50 24.14 -18.97
CA THR A 63 -11.67 25.17 -19.60
C THR A 63 -10.33 25.42 -18.88
N GLY A 64 -10.04 24.68 -17.81
CA GLY A 64 -8.79 24.79 -17.05
C GLY A 64 -8.81 25.78 -15.90
N ARG A 65 -9.93 26.48 -15.64
CA ARG A 65 -10.05 27.36 -14.46
C ARG A 65 -10.18 26.54 -13.18
N LEU A 66 -9.37 26.85 -12.16
CA LEU A 66 -9.51 26.31 -10.81
C LEU A 66 -10.82 26.80 -10.16
N VAL A 67 -11.62 25.86 -9.66
CA VAL A 67 -12.95 26.10 -9.09
C VAL A 67 -12.91 26.00 -7.57
N ALA A 68 -12.24 24.98 -7.03
CA ALA A 68 -12.10 24.76 -5.59
C ALA A 68 -10.86 23.91 -5.29
N GLU A 69 -10.37 24.00 -4.06
CA GLU A 69 -9.30 23.18 -3.50
C GLU A 69 -9.70 22.65 -2.13
N TYR A 70 -9.33 21.40 -1.85
CA TYR A 70 -9.60 20.74 -0.57
C TYR A 70 -8.34 20.03 -0.09
N GLU A 71 -7.89 20.34 1.11
CA GLU A 71 -6.81 19.61 1.77
C GLU A 71 -7.34 18.26 2.28
N ILE A 72 -6.58 17.20 2.03
CA ILE A 72 -6.93 15.85 2.46
C ILE A 72 -6.12 15.51 3.71
N ASP A 73 -6.78 15.52 4.86
CA ASP A 73 -6.14 15.29 6.16
C ASP A 73 -6.29 13.85 6.65
N ALA A 74 -7.25 13.11 6.10
CA ALA A 74 -7.50 11.71 6.45
C ALA A 74 -7.01 10.75 5.35
N PRO A 75 -6.63 9.50 5.70
CA PRO A 75 -6.26 8.47 4.72
C PRO A 75 -7.38 8.19 3.70
N VAL A 76 -8.63 8.29 4.15
CA VAL A 76 -9.84 8.27 3.32
C VAL A 76 -10.74 9.42 3.77
N GLN A 77 -11.09 10.31 2.85
CA GLN A 77 -11.89 11.50 3.13
C GLN A 77 -13.03 11.62 2.13
N ARG A 78 -14.24 11.83 2.66
CA ARG A 78 -15.45 12.08 1.87
C ARG A 78 -15.70 13.59 1.85
N LEU A 79 -15.83 14.15 0.65
CA LEU A 79 -16.01 15.57 0.38
C LEU A 79 -17.28 15.77 -0.41
N GLU A 80 -18.14 16.69 0.03
CA GLU A 80 -19.29 17.12 -0.75
C GLU A 80 -18.92 18.34 -1.59
N LEU A 81 -18.94 18.16 -2.91
CA LEU A 81 -18.62 19.19 -3.87
C LEU A 81 -19.87 20.01 -4.20
N ASN A 82 -19.91 21.24 -3.71
CA ASN A 82 -20.96 22.21 -4.02
C ASN A 82 -20.75 22.83 -5.41
N LEU A 83 -20.84 22.00 -6.46
CA LEU A 83 -20.64 22.38 -7.86
C LEU A 83 -21.97 22.49 -8.58
N SER A 84 -22.07 23.44 -9.52
CA SER A 84 -23.17 23.47 -10.47
C SER A 84 -23.08 22.30 -11.46
N LYS A 85 -24.18 22.04 -12.18
CA LYS A 85 -24.20 21.04 -13.26
C LYS A 85 -23.16 21.37 -14.31
N GLY A 86 -22.40 20.37 -14.73
CA GLY A 86 -21.32 20.56 -15.69
C GLY A 86 -20.26 19.47 -15.65
N CYS A 87 -19.19 19.70 -16.41
CA CYS A 87 -18.05 18.79 -16.48
C CYS A 87 -16.83 19.40 -15.78
N TYR A 88 -16.20 18.60 -14.93
CA TYR A 88 -15.06 19.01 -14.12
C TYR A 88 -13.95 17.97 -14.19
N ILE A 89 -12.75 18.41 -13.83
CA ILE A 89 -11.55 17.61 -13.68
C ILE A 89 -11.19 17.65 -12.20
N LEU A 90 -11.20 16.48 -11.56
CA LEU A 90 -10.70 16.28 -10.22
C LEU A 90 -9.25 15.82 -10.31
N LYS A 91 -8.35 16.48 -9.59
CA LYS A 91 -6.92 16.16 -9.59
C LYS A 91 -6.40 16.06 -8.16
N VAL A 92 -5.71 14.96 -7.86
CA VAL A 92 -4.99 14.78 -6.59
C VAL A 92 -3.65 14.08 -6.86
N GLY A 93 -2.55 14.78 -6.58
CA GLY A 93 -1.22 14.33 -6.99
C GLY A 93 -1.13 14.07 -8.50
N LYS A 94 -0.85 12.82 -8.89
CA LYS A 94 -0.76 12.37 -10.29
C LYS A 94 -2.09 11.87 -10.86
N VAL A 95 -3.10 11.67 -10.01
CA VAL A 95 -4.37 11.06 -10.40
C VAL A 95 -5.34 12.14 -10.84
N VAL A 96 -5.92 11.94 -12.02
CA VAL A 96 -6.82 12.89 -12.67
C VAL A 96 -8.07 12.14 -13.12
N ARG A 97 -9.25 12.69 -12.83
CA ARG A 97 -10.53 12.09 -13.22
C ARG A 97 -11.49 13.14 -13.75
N LYS A 98 -12.00 12.93 -14.96
CA LYS A 98 -13.11 13.72 -15.51
C LYS A 98 -14.43 13.25 -14.89
N VAL A 99 -15.24 14.19 -14.42
CA VAL A 99 -16.55 13.93 -13.83
C VAL A 99 -17.62 14.80 -14.51
N SER A 100 -18.84 14.29 -14.56
CA SER A 100 -20.02 15.03 -15.01
C SER A 100 -21.01 15.08 -13.85
N ILE A 101 -21.28 16.29 -13.38
CA ILE A 101 -22.26 16.60 -12.34
C ILE A 101 -23.59 16.89 -13.03
N ARG A 102 -24.62 16.11 -12.70
CA ARG A 102 -25.96 16.14 -13.34
C ARG A 102 -27.00 16.83 -12.49
#